data_AF-A0A3D1L4E1-F1
#
_entry.id   AF-A0A3D1L4E1-F1
#
_cell.length_a   1.000
_cell.length_b   1.000
_cell.length_c   1.000
_cell.angle_alpha   90.00
_cell.angle_beta   90.00
_cell.angle_gamma   90.00
#
_symmetry.space_group_name_H-M   'P 1'
#
loop_
_entity.id
_entity.type
_entity.pdbx_description
1 polymer ?
#
loop_
_entity_poly.entity_id
_entity_poly.type
_entity_poly.pdbx_seq_one_letter_code
_entity_poly.pdbx_strand_id
1 'polypeptide(L)' 'MAEQDKILHDLTQSDYKYGFITDIETDIIDIGLNEAVVRTIWEKKNEPDFMLDFRLDAFRKWQKMKMP' A
#
# COMPACT_ATOMS: atom_id res chain seq x y z
N MET A 1 -1.91 22.05 -46.96
CA MET A 1 -0.82 21.35 -46.25
C MET A 1 -0.60 21.94 -44.86
N ALA A 2 -0.42 23.25 -44.71
CA ALA A 2 -0.19 23.91 -43.41
C ALA A 2 -1.29 23.73 -42.32
N GLU A 3 -2.51 23.36 -42.69
CA GLU A 3 -3.63 23.20 -41.75
C GLU A 3 -3.71 21.79 -41.16
N GLN A 4 -3.26 20.78 -41.92
CA GLN A 4 -3.17 19.40 -41.44
C GLN A 4 -2.09 19.24 -40.37
N ASP A 5 -0.96 19.93 -40.56
CA ASP A 5 0.15 19.91 -39.59
C ASP A 5 -0.23 20.56 -38.25
N LYS A 6 -1.07 21.60 -38.28
CA LYS A 6 -1.60 22.24 -37.05
C LYS A 6 -2.52 21.32 -36.27
N ILE A 7 -3.44 20.63 -36.97
CA ILE A 7 -4.38 19.68 -36.34
C ILE A 7 -3.62 18.52 -35.70
N LEU A 8 -2.56 18.01 -36.35
CA LEU A 8 -1.74 16.94 -35.83
C LEU A 8 -0.94 17.38 -34.58
N HIS A 9 -0.45 18.62 -34.57
CA HIS A 9 0.25 19.17 -33.42
C HIS A 9 -0.66 19.31 -32.18
N ASP A 10 -1.88 19.83 -32.38
CA ASP A 10 -2.85 19.99 -31.29
C ASP A 10 -3.30 18.63 -30.70
N LEU A 11 -3.46 17.60 -31.54
CA LEU A 11 -3.85 16.26 -31.10
C LEU A 11 -2.73 15.49 -30.39
N THR A 12 -1.47 15.83 -30.67
CA THR A 12 -0.30 15.17 -30.06
C THR A 12 0.17 15.85 -28.78
N GLN A 13 -0.14 17.14 -28.59
CA GLN A 13 0.12 17.87 -27.35
C GLN A 13 -0.98 17.72 -26.29
N SER A 14 -2.13 17.15 -26.63
CA SER A 14 -3.13 16.81 -25.62
C SER A 14 -2.61 15.74 -24.67
N ASP A 15 -2.31 16.16 -23.44
CA ASP A 15 -1.94 15.28 -22.33
C ASP A 15 -3.00 14.18 -22.16
N TYR A 16 -2.54 12.95 -21.92
CA TYR A 16 -3.40 11.77 -21.78
C TYR A 16 -4.35 11.93 -20.59
N LYS A 17 -5.57 12.39 -20.86
CA LYS A 17 -6.60 12.76 -19.87
C LYS A 17 -7.15 11.57 -19.07
N TYR A 18 -6.84 10.34 -19.46
CA TYR A 18 -7.42 9.11 -18.92
C TYR A 18 -6.42 8.33 -18.07
N GLY A 19 -5.73 9.01 -17.14
CA GLY A 19 -4.99 8.32 -16.08
C GLY A 19 -5.95 7.74 -15.05
N PHE A 20 -5.90 6.43 -14.81
CA PHE A 20 -6.59 5.82 -13.68
C PHE A 20 -5.83 6.18 -12.39
N ILE A 21 -6.29 7.19 -11.67
CA ILE A 21 -5.80 7.52 -10.32
C ILE A 21 -6.81 6.95 -9.34
N THR A 22 -6.38 6.04 -8.48
CA THR A 22 -7.18 5.56 -7.35
C THR A 22 -6.52 6.07 -6.09
N ASP A 23 -7.24 6.87 -5.32
CA ASP A 23 -6.81 7.25 -3.98
C ASP A 23 -6.88 6.00 -3.10
N ILE A 24 -5.71 5.47 -2.73
CA ILE A 24 -5.60 4.34 -1.82
C ILE A 24 -5.38 4.93 -0.43
N GLU A 25 -6.34 4.71 0.47
CA GLU A 25 -6.14 4.99 1.89
C GLU A 25 -4.94 4.19 2.40
N THR A 26 -3.87 4.91 2.75
CA THR A 26 -2.63 4.31 3.22
C THR A 26 -2.37 4.79 4.64
N ASP A 27 -2.42 3.85 5.57
CA ASP A 27 -2.06 4.10 6.96
C ASP A 27 -0.58 3.80 7.18
N ILE A 28 0.16 4.80 7.67
CA ILE A 28 1.56 4.64 8.06
C ILE A 28 1.59 4.25 9.54
N ILE A 29 2.18 3.10 9.83
CA ILE A 29 2.52 2.66 11.17
C ILE A 29 3.98 3.01 11.48
N ASP A 30 4.31 3.15 12.76
CA ASP A 30 5.67 3.48 13.19
C ASP A 30 6.70 2.47 12.68
N ILE A 31 7.93 2.98 12.50
CA ILE A 31 9.04 2.20 11.98
C ILE A 31 9.45 1.14 13.00
N GLY A 32 9.32 -0.13 12.63
CA GLY A 32 9.76 -1.29 13.41
C GLY A 32 8.65 -2.31 13.65
N LEU A 33 9.02 -3.56 13.91
CA LEU A 33 8.09 -4.64 14.23
C LEU A 33 8.16 -4.96 15.72
N ASN A 34 7.09 -4.66 16.45
CA ASN A 34 6.93 -4.97 17.87
C ASN A 34 5.51 -5.49 18.16
N GLU A 35 5.26 -6.00 19.37
CA GLU A 35 3.93 -6.51 19.74
C GLU A 35 2.84 -5.42 19.72
N ALA A 36 3.19 -4.16 19.98
CA ALA A 36 2.24 -3.05 19.94
C ALA A 36 1.74 -2.80 18.51
N VAL A 37 2.63 -2.84 17.51
CA VAL A 37 2.29 -2.73 16.08
C VAL A 37 1.38 -3.88 15.65
N VAL A 38 1.65 -5.11 16.12
CA VAL A 38 0.77 -6.27 15.83
C VAL A 38 -0.64 -6.03 16.38
N ARG A 39 -0.77 -5.46 17.59
CA ARG A 39 -2.07 -5.09 18.17
C ARG A 39 -2.74 -3.97 17.39
N THR A 40 -2.02 -2.92 17.01
CA THR A 40 -2.57 -1.83 16.18
C THR A 40 -3.10 -2.34 14.85
N ILE A 41 -2.40 -3.28 14.20
CA ILE A 41 -2.87 -3.89 12.94
C ILE A 41 -4.15 -4.71 13.17
N TRP A 42 -4.22 -5.47 14.26
CA TRP A 42 -5.40 -6.27 14.62
C TRP A 42 -6.62 -5.39 14.91
N GLU A 43 -6.45 -4.33 15.72
CA GLU A 43 -7.49 -3.37 16.06
C GLU A 43 -8.02 -2.66 14.80
N LYS A 44 -7.12 -2.18 13.93
CA LYS A 44 -7.50 -1.50 12.69
C LYS A 44 -8.26 -2.39 11.72
N LYS A 45 -7.93 -3.68 11.67
CA LYS A 45 -8.57 -4.64 10.77
C LYS A 45 -9.82 -5.28 11.34
N ASN A 46 -10.15 -5.00 12.62
CA ASN A 46 -11.28 -5.60 13.33
C ASN A 46 -11.29 -7.14 13.21
N GLU A 47 -10.11 -7.74 13.41
CA GLU A 47 -9.92 -9.19 13.30
C GLU A 47 -10.42 -9.91 14.57
N PRO A 48 -10.75 -11.22 14.51
CA PRO A 48 -11.09 -12.00 15.70
C PRO A 48 -9.91 -12.18 16.67
N ASP A 49 -10.18 -12.41 17.95
CA ASP A 49 -9.14 -12.55 18.99
C ASP A 49 -8.13 -13.67 18.70
N PHE A 50 -8.57 -14.79 18.11
CA PHE A 50 -7.67 -15.90 17.78
C PHE A 50 -6.58 -15.49 16.76
N MET A 51 -6.86 -14.51 15.89
CA MET A 51 -5.88 -14.00 14.93
C MET A 51 -4.81 -13.18 15.64
N LEU A 52 -5.16 -12.45 16.70
CA LEU A 52 -4.19 -11.71 17.51
C LEU A 52 -3.21 -12.67 18.17
N ASP A 53 -3.71 -13.72 18.81
CA ASP A 53 -2.88 -14.72 19.49
C ASP A 53 -1.94 -15.43 18.50
N PHE A 54 -2.48 -15.81 17.33
CA PHE A 54 -1.68 -16.42 16.26
C PHE A 54 -0.55 -15.49 15.78
N ARG A 55 -0.85 -14.21 15.56
CA ARG A 55 0.15 -13.21 15.12
C ARG A 55 1.23 -12.99 16.19
N LEU A 56 0.84 -12.91 17.47
CA LEU A 56 1.78 -12.74 18.58
C LEU A 56 2.71 -13.97 18.73
N ASP A 57 2.16 -15.17 18.61
CA ASP A 57 2.96 -16.41 18.66
C ASP A 57 3.93 -16.53 17.48
N ALA A 58 3.49 -16.16 16.27
CA ALA A 58 4.34 -16.11 15.10
C ALA A 58 5.49 -15.10 15.28
N PHE A 59 5.21 -13.91 15.80
CA PHE A 59 6.22 -12.89 16.09
C PHE A 59 7.27 -13.40 17.09
N ARG A 60 6.84 -14.02 18.20
CA ARG A 60 7.74 -14.61 19.20
C ARG A 60 8.60 -15.74 18.65
N LYS A 61 8.05 -16.56 17.74
CA LYS A 61 8.82 -17.61 17.05
C LYS A 61 9.84 -16.99 16.12
N TRP A 62 9.44 -16.01 15.31
CA TRP A 62 10.31 -15.30 14.38
C TRP A 62 11.49 -14.63 15.09
N GLN A 63 11.25 -13.97 16.24
CA GLN A 63 12.32 -13.36 17.05
C GLN A 63 13.39 -14.36 17.52
N LYS A 64 13.03 -15.65 17.68
CA LYS A 64 13.94 -16.72 18.10
C LYS A 64 14.64 -17.40 16.93
N MET A 65 14.19 -17.16 15.70
CA MET A 65 14.81 -17.72 14.50
C MET A 65 16.08 -16.95 14.19
N LYS A 66 17.15 -17.69 13.88
CA LYS A 66 18.31 -17.07 13.24
C LYS A 66 18.01 -16.92 11.77
N MET A 67 18.43 -15.79 11.20
CA MET A 67 18.42 -15.59 9.76
C MET A 67 19.31 -16.69 9.13
N PRO A 68 18.80 -17.46 8.15
CA PRO A 68 19.55 -18.54 7.52
C PRO A 68 20.74 -18.02 6.70
#